data_AF-W4RV68-F1
#
_entry.id   AF-W4RV68-F1
#
_cell.length_a   1.000
_cell.length_b   1.000
_cell.length_c   1.000
_cell.angle_alpha   90.00
_cell.angle_beta   90.00
_cell.angle_gamma   90.00
#
_symmetry.space_group_name_H-M   'P 1'
#
loop_
_entity.id
_entity.type
_entity.pdbx_description
1 polymer ?
#
loop_
_entity_poly.entity_id
_entity_poly.type
_entity_poly.pdbx_seq_one_letter_code
_entity_poly.pdbx_strand_id
1 'polypeptide(L)'
;MKMRDSVLTRYLKENEEQLKNPIINSFLSIPENMELLKQVINDPTDTLINRIDESFKEFYFRIRFTSYLSKTIHFHSINFDKSNKQTSDRFRLVLDKPLNKETDTPLIDVLAVTAFKEEINELEMSLGIEEQLTNYWLHEGFQQLTENQRQIISLAYSMG
;
A
#
# COMPACT_ATOMS: atom_id res chain seq x y z
N MET A 1 -40.44 25.22 37.65
CA MET A 1 -39.31 24.62 36.91
C MET A 1 -38.86 23.27 37.49
N LYS A 2 -38.81 23.08 38.84
CA LYS A 2 -38.35 21.83 39.50
C LYS A 2 -39.17 20.54 39.25
N MET A 3 -40.44 20.61 38.84
CA MET A 3 -41.25 19.39 38.62
C MET A 3 -40.96 18.65 37.30
N ARG A 4 -40.36 19.31 36.29
CA ARG A 4 -40.12 18.69 34.97
C ARG A 4 -38.91 17.75 35.00
N ASP A 5 -37.86 18.13 35.74
CA ASP A 5 -36.67 17.29 35.92
C ASP A 5 -36.97 16.04 36.76
N SER A 6 -37.96 16.07 37.65
CA SER A 6 -38.34 14.90 38.45
C SER A 6 -39.03 13.80 37.64
N VAL A 7 -39.80 14.14 36.61
CA VAL A 7 -40.49 13.15 35.76
C VAL A 7 -39.48 12.45 34.85
N LEU A 8 -38.56 13.22 34.25
CA LEU A 8 -37.47 12.66 33.44
C LEU A 8 -36.58 11.72 34.27
N THR A 9 -36.16 12.15 35.46
CA THR A 9 -35.29 11.33 36.33
C THR A 9 -35.98 10.02 36.72
N ARG A 10 -37.29 10.07 36.99
CA ARG A 10 -38.10 8.89 37.27
C ARG A 10 -38.15 7.95 36.06
N TYR A 11 -38.44 8.48 34.87
CA TYR A 11 -38.50 7.70 33.64
C TYR A 11 -37.17 7.01 33.33
N LEU A 12 -36.05 7.72 33.46
CA LEU A 12 -34.71 7.15 33.23
C LEU A 12 -34.40 6.03 34.24
N LYS A 13 -34.80 6.20 35.50
CA LYS A 13 -34.62 5.17 36.54
C LYS A 13 -35.49 3.94 36.29
N GLU A 14 -36.74 4.14 35.85
CA GLU A 14 -37.66 3.05 35.52
C GLU A 14 -37.19 2.24 34.29
N ASN A 15 -36.38 2.84 33.42
CA ASN A 15 -35.86 2.24 32.19
C ASN A 15 -34.33 2.05 32.20
N GLU A 16 -33.73 1.90 33.39
CA GLU A 16 -32.27 1.84 33.55
C GLU A 16 -31.64 0.65 32.80
N GLU A 17 -32.31 -0.50 32.73
CA GLU A 17 -31.83 -1.67 31.99
C GLU A 17 -31.72 -1.39 30.48
N GLN A 18 -32.67 -0.65 29.91
CA GLN A 18 -32.66 -0.25 28.51
C GLN A 18 -31.54 0.77 28.24
N LEU A 19 -31.22 1.63 29.22
CA LEU A 19 -30.12 2.59 29.13
C LEU A 19 -28.73 1.95 29.16
N LYS A 20 -28.62 0.69 29.61
CA LYS A 20 -27.37 -0.10 29.48
C LYS A 20 -27.05 -0.46 28.04
N ASN A 21 -28.03 -0.39 27.13
CA ASN A 21 -27.77 -0.61 25.71
C ASN A 21 -26.89 0.52 25.16
N PRO A 22 -25.69 0.22 24.62
CA PRO A 22 -24.76 1.24 24.17
C PRO A 22 -25.32 2.09 23.01
N ILE A 23 -26.22 1.54 22.18
CA ILE A 23 -26.87 2.27 21.09
C ILE A 23 -27.83 3.32 21.66
N ILE A 24 -28.66 2.92 22.63
CA ILE A 24 -29.62 3.83 23.29
C ILE A 24 -28.87 4.91 24.06
N ASN A 25 -27.83 4.52 24.80
CA ASN A 25 -26.99 5.45 25.55
C ASN A 25 -26.31 6.47 24.61
N SER A 26 -25.73 6.01 23.50
CA SER A 26 -25.11 6.87 22.51
C SER A 26 -26.12 7.80 21.83
N PHE A 27 -27.33 7.31 21.54
CA PHE A 27 -28.40 8.11 20.97
C PHE A 27 -28.82 9.25 21.91
N LEU A 28 -28.99 8.95 23.20
CA LEU A 28 -29.40 9.92 24.22
C LEU A 28 -28.27 10.83 24.70
N SER A 29 -27.02 10.51 24.40
CA SER A 29 -25.88 11.40 24.63
C SER A 29 -25.88 12.63 23.72
N ILE A 30 -26.65 12.59 22.62
CA ILE A 30 -26.86 13.72 21.73
C ILE A 30 -27.88 14.68 22.38
N PRO A 31 -27.52 15.95 22.64
CA PRO A 31 -28.38 16.90 23.35
C PRO A 31 -29.77 17.05 22.73
N GLU A 32 -29.86 17.10 21.39
CA GLU A 32 -31.10 17.25 20.65
C GLU A 32 -32.05 16.06 20.87
N ASN A 33 -31.51 14.84 20.93
CA ASN A 33 -32.28 13.63 21.13
C ASN A 33 -32.75 13.51 22.59
N MET A 34 -31.93 13.95 23.55
CA MET A 34 -32.32 14.04 24.96
C MET A 34 -33.44 15.06 25.15
N GLU A 35 -33.36 16.23 24.51
CA GLU A 35 -34.45 17.21 24.54
C GLU A 35 -35.73 16.70 23.88
N LEU A 36 -35.61 15.92 22.81
CA LEU A 36 -36.75 15.29 22.15
C LEU A 36 -37.42 14.24 23.06
N LEU A 37 -36.62 13.42 23.76
CA LEU A 37 -37.13 12.50 24.77
C LEU A 37 -37.85 13.24 25.91
N LYS A 38 -37.28 14.34 26.40
CA LYS A 38 -37.93 15.20 27.41
C LYS A 38 -39.29 15.71 26.92
N GLN A 39 -39.39 16.13 25.65
CA GLN A 39 -40.66 16.60 25.09
C GLN A 39 -41.70 15.48 25.04
N VAL A 40 -41.32 14.29 24.55
CA VAL A 40 -42.21 13.11 24.49
C VAL A 40 -42.70 12.68 25.88
N ILE A 41 -41.84 12.71 26.90
CA ILE A 41 -42.22 12.36 28.28
C ILE A 41 -43.21 13.36 28.86
N ASN A 42 -43.08 14.64 28.53
CA ASN A 42 -43.93 15.70 29.08
C ASN A 42 -45.28 15.81 28.34
N ASP A 43 -45.29 15.60 27.03
CA ASP A 43 -46.48 15.69 26.18
C ASP A 43 -46.39 14.67 25.03
N PRO A 44 -46.84 13.42 25.25
CA PRO A 44 -46.74 12.36 24.26
C PRO A 44 -47.79 12.56 23.16
N THR A 45 -47.43 13.35 22.15
CA THR A 45 -48.21 13.48 20.92
C THR A 45 -47.70 12.54 19.83
N ASP A 46 -48.58 12.11 18.93
CA ASP A 46 -48.18 11.28 17.77
C ASP A 46 -47.07 11.93 16.95
N THR A 47 -47.07 13.26 16.84
CA THR A 47 -46.03 14.00 16.11
C THR A 47 -44.67 13.92 16.80
N LEU A 48 -44.61 14.02 18.12
CA LEU A 48 -43.37 13.91 18.89
C LEU A 48 -42.85 12.46 18.94
N ILE A 49 -43.76 11.49 19.08
CA ILE A 49 -43.43 10.06 19.07
C ILE A 49 -42.84 9.67 17.70
N ASN A 50 -43.49 10.06 16.61
CA ASN A 50 -42.96 9.79 15.26
C ASN A 50 -41.62 10.49 15.05
N ARG A 51 -41.44 11.70 15.57
CA ARG A 51 -40.18 12.44 15.43
C ARG A 51 -39.02 11.76 16.15
N ILE A 52 -39.23 11.25 17.38
CA ILE A 52 -38.15 10.55 18.11
C ILE A 52 -37.83 9.21 17.47
N ASP A 53 -38.84 8.50 16.95
CA ASP A 53 -38.67 7.22 16.26
C ASP A 53 -37.88 7.39 14.95
N GLU A 54 -38.21 8.38 14.12
CA GLU A 54 -37.46 8.69 12.90
C GLU A 54 -36.03 9.15 13.20
N SER A 55 -35.84 9.98 14.23
CA SER A 55 -34.51 10.38 14.69
C SER A 55 -33.66 9.18 15.12
N PHE A 56 -34.25 8.23 15.86
CA PHE A 56 -33.57 7.01 16.28
C PHE A 56 -33.25 6.10 15.09
N LYS A 57 -34.18 5.93 14.14
CA LYS A 57 -33.96 5.17 12.91
C LYS A 57 -32.81 5.73 12.09
N GLU A 58 -32.74 7.05 11.91
CA GLU A 58 -31.64 7.69 11.18
C GLU A 58 -30.30 7.47 11.88
N PHE A 59 -30.26 7.70 13.20
CA PHE A 59 -29.06 7.47 14.01
C PHE A 59 -28.58 6.01 13.91
N TYR A 60 -29.48 5.06 14.09
CA TYR A 60 -29.14 3.64 14.05
C TYR A 60 -28.74 3.19 12.64
N PHE A 61 -29.38 3.73 11.60
CA PHE A 61 -29.01 3.51 10.21
C PHE A 61 -27.57 3.95 9.95
N ARG A 62 -27.17 5.16 10.40
CA ARG A 62 -25.79 5.67 10.22
C ARG A 62 -24.75 4.74 10.83
N ILE A 63 -25.00 4.21 12.03
CA ILE A 63 -24.13 3.24 12.69
C ILE A 63 -24.00 1.96 11.85
N ARG A 64 -25.14 1.36 11.48
CA ARG A 64 -25.17 0.11 10.70
C ARG A 64 -24.53 0.28 9.32
N PHE A 65 -24.83 1.39 8.65
CA PHE A 65 -24.30 1.70 7.33
C PHE A 65 -22.78 1.85 7.37
N THR A 66 -22.25 2.58 8.35
CA THR A 66 -20.80 2.76 8.52
C THR A 66 -20.11 1.43 8.81
N SER A 67 -20.67 0.61 9.70
CA SER A 67 -20.14 -0.72 10.01
C SER A 67 -20.15 -1.64 8.80
N TYR A 68 -21.26 -1.66 8.06
CA TYR A 68 -21.41 -2.43 6.83
C TYR A 68 -20.39 -2.00 5.79
N LEU A 69 -20.31 -0.70 5.48
CA LEU A 69 -19.39 -0.18 4.47
C LEU A 69 -17.94 -0.45 4.83
N SER A 70 -17.56 -0.30 6.11
CA SER A 70 -16.20 -0.58 6.59
C SER A 70 -15.82 -2.04 6.36
N LYS A 71 -16.72 -2.98 6.68
CA LYS A 71 -16.50 -4.42 6.43
C LYS A 71 -16.42 -4.72 4.94
N THR A 72 -17.32 -4.14 4.15
CA THR A 72 -17.35 -4.30 2.70
C THR A 72 -16.02 -3.85 2.09
N ILE A 73 -15.54 -2.65 2.41
CA ILE A 73 -14.24 -2.14 1.93
C ILE A 73 -13.09 -3.05 2.36
N HIS A 74 -13.05 -3.50 3.62
CA HIS A 74 -12.00 -4.37 4.14
C HIS A 74 -11.92 -5.69 3.36
N PHE A 75 -13.04 -6.39 3.20
CA PHE A 75 -13.06 -7.66 2.48
C PHE A 75 -12.82 -7.50 0.98
N HIS A 76 -13.33 -6.44 0.36
CA HIS A 76 -13.01 -6.16 -1.04
C HIS A 76 -11.53 -5.88 -1.26
N SER A 77 -10.88 -5.14 -0.36
CA SER A 77 -9.44 -4.86 -0.45
C SER A 77 -8.61 -6.13 -0.33
N ILE A 78 -8.94 -7.02 0.62
CA ILE A 78 -8.29 -8.33 0.76
C ILE A 78 -8.47 -9.18 -0.50
N ASN A 79 -9.71 -9.27 -0.99
CA ASN A 79 -10.01 -10.08 -2.17
C ASN A 79 -9.32 -9.55 -3.41
N PHE A 80 -9.25 -8.23 -3.57
CA PHE A 80 -8.54 -7.58 -4.66
C PHE A 80 -7.04 -7.92 -4.63
N ASP A 81 -6.38 -7.76 -3.48
CA ASP A 81 -4.96 -8.10 -3.34
C ASP A 81 -4.70 -9.58 -3.62
N LYS A 82 -5.56 -10.47 -3.11
CA LYS A 82 -5.49 -11.91 -3.38
C LYS A 82 -5.64 -12.22 -4.88
N SER A 83 -6.61 -11.61 -5.55
CA SER A 83 -6.83 -11.79 -6.99
C SER A 83 -5.65 -11.26 -7.80
N ASN A 84 -5.07 -10.13 -7.39
CA ASN A 84 -3.93 -9.54 -8.07
C ASN A 84 -2.68 -10.42 -7.93
N LYS A 85 -2.38 -10.89 -6.71
CA LYS A 85 -1.31 -11.87 -6.44
C LYS A 85 -1.48 -13.15 -7.25
N GLN A 86 -2.68 -13.75 -7.23
CA GLN A 86 -2.96 -14.96 -8.02
C GLN A 86 -2.80 -14.75 -9.53
N THR A 87 -3.07 -13.54 -10.03
CA THR A 87 -2.89 -13.21 -11.44
C THR A 87 -1.40 -13.05 -11.74
N SER A 88 -0.67 -12.31 -10.91
CA SER A 88 0.78 -12.15 -11.02
C SER A 88 1.53 -13.47 -10.93
N ASP A 89 1.10 -14.40 -10.05
CA ASP A 89 1.73 -15.71 -9.91
C ASP A 89 1.43 -16.62 -11.10
N ARG A 90 0.18 -16.62 -11.61
CA ARG A 90 -0.21 -17.44 -12.77
C ARG A 90 0.43 -16.95 -14.06
N PHE A 91 0.52 -15.64 -14.24
CA PHE A 91 1.04 -15.01 -15.46
C PHE A 91 2.40 -14.36 -15.23
N ARG A 92 3.20 -14.89 -14.31
CA ARG A 92 4.57 -14.43 -14.07
C ARG A 92 5.36 -14.50 -15.37
N LEU A 93 5.89 -13.35 -15.81
CA LEU A 93 6.68 -13.28 -17.05
C LEU A 93 7.88 -14.23 -16.92
N VAL A 94 8.32 -14.81 -18.04
CA VAL A 94 9.45 -15.76 -18.05
C VAL A 94 10.69 -15.15 -17.40
N LEU A 95 10.88 -13.85 -17.56
CA LEU A 95 12.00 -13.07 -16.99
C LEU A 95 11.92 -12.90 -15.46
N ASP A 96 10.72 -12.95 -14.88
CA ASP A 96 10.49 -12.82 -13.44
C ASP A 96 10.51 -14.18 -12.71
N LYS A 97 10.71 -15.28 -13.46
CA LYS A 97 10.85 -16.62 -12.88
C LYS A 97 12.24 -16.79 -12.27
N PRO A 98 12.34 -17.45 -11.11
CA PRO A 98 13.64 -17.78 -10.54
C PRO A 98 14.40 -18.72 -11.47
N LEU A 99 15.71 -18.52 -11.59
CA LEU A 99 16.57 -19.31 -12.49
C LEU A 99 16.64 -20.78 -12.06
N ASN A 100 16.61 -21.05 -10.76
CA ASN A 100 16.56 -22.41 -10.20
C ASN A 100 15.63 -22.44 -8.97
N LYS A 101 15.30 -23.64 -8.45
CA LYS A 101 14.40 -23.79 -7.28
C LYS A 101 15.06 -23.42 -5.94
N GLU A 102 16.36 -23.19 -5.92
CA GLU A 102 17.15 -22.98 -4.70
C GLU A 102 17.48 -21.50 -4.47
N THR A 103 17.36 -20.66 -5.49
CA THR A 103 17.66 -19.24 -5.47
C THR A 103 16.45 -18.48 -5.99
N ASP A 104 16.01 -17.47 -5.23
CA ASP A 104 14.87 -16.64 -5.58
C ASP A 104 15.26 -15.51 -6.57
N THR A 105 16.43 -15.62 -7.20
CA THR A 105 16.96 -14.61 -8.13
C THR A 105 16.23 -14.73 -9.47
N PRO A 106 15.51 -13.69 -9.92
CA PRO A 106 14.80 -13.71 -11.18
C PRO A 106 15.78 -13.70 -12.36
N LEU A 107 15.38 -14.33 -13.47
CA LEU A 107 16.18 -14.42 -14.69
C LEU A 107 16.62 -13.05 -15.23
N ILE A 108 15.81 -12.01 -15.08
CA ILE A 108 16.13 -10.64 -15.49
C ILE A 108 17.38 -10.08 -14.80
N ASP A 109 17.56 -10.38 -13.50
CA ASP A 109 18.71 -9.89 -12.73
C ASP A 109 20.00 -10.57 -13.18
N VAL A 110 19.91 -11.86 -13.52
CA VAL A 110 21.04 -12.62 -14.08
C VAL A 110 21.45 -12.05 -15.43
N LEU A 111 20.48 -11.78 -16.31
CA LEU A 111 20.73 -11.21 -17.64
C LEU A 111 21.33 -9.80 -17.56
N ALA A 112 20.87 -8.97 -16.62
CA ALA A 112 21.45 -7.65 -16.39
C ALA A 112 22.92 -7.74 -15.97
N VAL A 113 23.25 -8.64 -15.03
CA VAL A 113 24.65 -8.84 -14.58
C VAL A 113 25.54 -9.39 -15.69
N THR A 114 25.06 -10.31 -16.53
CA THR A 114 25.85 -10.83 -17.65
C THR A 114 26.14 -9.78 -18.70
N ALA A 115 25.19 -8.91 -19.01
CA ALA A 115 25.39 -7.82 -19.96
C ALA A 115 26.47 -6.83 -19.47
N PHE A 116 26.47 -6.50 -18.17
CA PHE A 116 27.52 -5.63 -17.59
C PHE A 116 28.89 -6.30 -17.53
N LYS A 117 28.96 -7.63 -17.43
CA LYS A 117 30.24 -8.37 -17.34
C LYS A 117 30.95 -8.51 -18.68
N GLU A 118 30.22 -8.45 -19.79
CA GLU A 118 30.81 -8.41 -21.14
C GLU A 118 31.38 -7.03 -21.51
N GLU A 119 30.98 -5.95 -20.82
CA GLU A 119 31.42 -4.59 -21.16
C GLU A 119 32.66 -4.09 -20.40
N ILE A 120 33.05 -4.68 -19.26
CA ILE A 120 34.23 -4.22 -18.50
C ILE A 120 34.96 -5.41 -17.87
N ASN A 121 35.88 -6.01 -18.62
CA ASN A 121 36.95 -6.80 -18.02
C ASN A 121 38.00 -5.80 -17.49
N GLU A 122 37.91 -5.40 -16.22
CA GLU A 122 38.85 -4.42 -15.61
C GLU A 122 40.33 -4.84 -15.76
N LEU A 123 40.61 -6.12 -16.01
CA LEU A 123 41.94 -6.63 -16.35
C LEU A 123 42.43 -6.14 -17.73
N GLU A 124 41.55 -6.03 -18.73
CA GLU A 124 41.93 -5.55 -20.06
C GLU A 124 42.28 -4.06 -20.06
N MET A 125 41.66 -3.26 -19.19
CA MET A 125 41.97 -1.83 -19.07
C MET A 125 43.33 -1.53 -18.40
N SER A 126 43.90 -2.49 -17.66
CA SER A 126 45.20 -2.32 -16.98
C SER A 126 46.41 -2.72 -17.84
N LEU A 127 46.18 -3.49 -18.91
CA LEU A 127 47.23 -3.98 -19.80
C LEU A 127 47.53 -2.89 -20.84
N GLY A 128 48.80 -2.58 -21.07
CA GLY A 128 49.18 -1.66 -22.15
C GLY A 128 48.74 -2.23 -23.50
N ILE A 129 48.47 -1.38 -24.51
CA ILE A 129 47.99 -1.83 -25.84
C ILE A 129 48.82 -2.99 -26.39
N GLU A 130 50.14 -2.99 -26.17
CA GLU A 130 51.06 -4.04 -26.58
C GLU A 130 50.61 -5.45 -26.13
N GLU A 131 50.13 -5.58 -24.90
CA GLU A 131 49.64 -6.84 -24.32
C GLU A 131 48.22 -7.20 -24.80
N GLN A 132 47.49 -6.23 -25.37
CA GLN A 132 46.19 -6.44 -26.01
C GLN A 132 46.32 -6.87 -27.49
N LEU A 133 47.50 -6.75 -28.10
CA LEU A 133 47.72 -7.12 -29.51
C LEU A 133 47.76 -8.65 -29.67
N THR A 134 46.61 -9.27 -29.97
CA THR A 134 46.54 -10.72 -30.23
C THR A 134 47.15 -11.13 -31.59
N ASN A 135 47.36 -10.18 -32.50
CA ASN A 135 47.87 -10.46 -33.85
C ASN A 135 49.41 -10.34 -33.91
N TYR A 136 50.08 -11.43 -34.30
CA TYR A 136 51.53 -11.52 -34.43
C TYR A 136 52.14 -10.40 -35.30
N TRP A 137 51.58 -10.15 -36.49
CA TRP A 137 52.12 -9.13 -37.41
C TRP A 137 51.95 -7.71 -36.87
N LEU A 138 50.89 -7.50 -36.09
CA LEU A 138 50.59 -6.21 -35.47
C LEU A 138 51.54 -5.94 -34.30
N HIS A 139 51.81 -6.97 -33.49
CA HIS A 139 52.80 -6.92 -32.42
C HIS A 139 54.20 -6.66 -32.98
N GLU A 140 54.64 -7.43 -33.98
CA GLU A 140 55.95 -7.25 -34.63
C GLU A 140 56.09 -5.87 -35.29
N GLY A 141 55.02 -5.35 -35.90
CA GLY A 141 54.99 -4.00 -36.45
C GLY A 141 55.09 -2.94 -35.35
N PHE A 142 54.42 -3.14 -34.22
CA PHE A 142 54.47 -2.22 -33.07
C PHE A 142 55.86 -2.15 -32.42
N GLN A 143 56.57 -3.27 -32.34
CA GLN A 143 57.95 -3.33 -31.83
C GLN A 143 58.94 -2.53 -32.70
N GLN A 144 58.69 -2.42 -34.01
CA GLN A 144 59.55 -1.68 -34.93
C GLN A 144 59.36 -0.16 -34.89
N LEU A 145 58.34 0.33 -34.18
CA LEU A 145 58.07 1.75 -34.06
C LEU A 145 59.08 2.47 -33.15
N THR A 146 59.20 3.78 -33.32
CA THR A 146 59.92 4.61 -32.35
C THR A 146 59.07 4.81 -31.10
N GLU A 147 59.72 5.17 -29.98
CA GLU A 147 59.05 5.38 -28.69
C GLU A 147 57.90 6.39 -28.79
N ASN A 148 58.10 7.49 -29.52
CA ASN A 148 57.06 8.49 -29.73
C ASN A 148 55.86 7.95 -30.54
N GLN A 149 56.10 7.07 -31.53
CA GLN A 149 55.03 6.48 -32.33
C GLN A 149 54.22 5.46 -31.52
N ARG A 150 54.88 4.66 -30.67
CA ARG A 150 54.19 3.77 -29.73
C ARG A 150 53.30 4.55 -28.77
N GLN A 151 53.80 5.64 -28.19
CA GLN A 151 53.02 6.49 -27.28
C GLN A 151 51.82 7.15 -27.96
N ILE A 152 51.96 7.61 -29.21
CA ILE A 152 50.84 8.20 -29.96
C ILE A 152 49.75 7.15 -30.20
N ILE A 153 50.12 5.94 -30.60
CA ILE A 153 49.15 4.83 -30.82
C ILE A 153 48.54 4.38 -29.49
N SER A 154 49.39 4.22 -28.48
CA SER A 154 49.15 4.37 -27.03
C SER A 154 47.87 5.11 -26.68
N LEU A 155 47.98 6.42 -26.86
CA LEU A 155 46.99 7.40 -26.47
C LEU A 155 45.78 7.41 -27.41
N ALA A 156 45.99 7.19 -28.72
CA ALA A 156 44.92 7.25 -29.71
C ALA A 156 43.90 6.11 -29.58
N TYR A 157 44.34 4.93 -29.14
CA TYR A 157 43.50 3.73 -29.11
C TYR A 157 43.17 3.24 -27.69
N SER A 158 43.92 3.61 -26.65
CA SER A 158 43.64 3.19 -25.26
C SER A 158 42.86 4.24 -24.45
N MET A 159 42.87 5.51 -24.85
CA MET A 159 42.15 6.61 -24.16
C MET A 159 41.08 7.28 -25.04
N GLY A 160 40.78 6.69 -26.21
CA GLY A 160 39.74 7.16 -27.14
C GLY A 160 38.37 6.60 -26.83
#